data_AF-A0A1F7RGX0-F1
#
_entry.id   AF-A0A1F7RGX0-F1
#
_cell.length_a   1.000
_cell.length_b   1.000
_cell.length_c   1.000
_cell.angle_alpha   90.00
_cell.angle_beta   90.00
_cell.angle_gamma   90.00
#
_symmetry.space_group_name_H-M   'P 1'
#
loop_
_entity.id
_entity.type
_entity.pdbx_description
1 polymer ?
#
loop_
_entity_poly.entity_id
_entity_poly.type
_entity_poly.pdbx_seq_one_letter_code
_entity_poly.pdbx_strand_id
1 'polypeptide(L)'
;MDQKAVLDQLYKLLEAGGGVAIIGGAKPLNYSPEASEKDKIIQGVIKKYLGKERRAGKFIYTHPEESFETYLRRSKFCNFKEHYYKAKFDRTIDQIIAQLFSTSFASKKQLGENAENFKKEAYEKLKKLSQDGKFTEILELSLFTVRK
;
A
#
# COMPACT_ATOMS: atom_id res chain seq x y z
N MET A 1 -5.22 -3.86 14.02
CA MET A 1 -5.19 -2.61 14.80
C MET A 1 -6.61 -2.31 15.22
N ASP A 2 -6.84 -1.97 16.49
CA ASP A 2 -8.16 -1.55 16.97
C ASP A 2 -8.40 -0.09 16.57
N GLN A 3 -9.17 0.12 15.50
CA GLN A 3 -9.41 1.44 14.93
C GLN A 3 -10.26 2.33 15.86
N LYS A 4 -11.22 1.73 16.57
CA LYS A 4 -12.10 2.46 17.48
C LYS A 4 -11.31 2.99 18.68
N ALA A 5 -10.49 2.16 19.31
CA ALA A 5 -9.66 2.57 20.44
C ALA A 5 -8.72 3.72 20.07
N VAL A 6 -8.13 3.69 18.86
CA VAL A 6 -7.29 4.78 18.36
C VAL A 6 -8.08 6.08 18.19
N LEU A 7 -9.27 6.04 17.59
CA LEU A 7 -10.12 7.24 17.45
C LEU A 7 -10.55 7.82 18.80
N ASP A 8 -10.92 6.97 19.75
CA ASP A 8 -11.29 7.38 21.11
C ASP A 8 -10.11 8.05 21.85
N GLN A 9 -8.88 7.57 21.63
CA GLN A 9 -7.66 8.20 22.17
C GLN A 9 -7.37 9.53 21.50
N LEU A 10 -7.43 9.61 20.17
CA LEU A 10 -7.23 10.85 19.42
C LEU A 10 -8.22 11.93 19.85
N TYR A 11 -9.48 11.58 20.09
CA TYR A 11 -10.49 12.54 20.55
C TYR A 11 -10.11 13.15 21.91
N LYS A 12 -9.49 12.39 22.81
CA LYS A 12 -9.04 12.90 24.11
C LYS A 12 -7.82 13.81 23.98
N LEU A 13 -6.94 13.54 23.02
CA LEU A 13 -5.68 14.27 22.83
C LEU A 13 -5.85 15.60 22.08
N LEU A 14 -6.89 15.74 21.26
CA LEU A 14 -7.12 16.95 20.46
C LEU A 14 -7.76 18.07 21.28
N GLU A 15 -7.35 19.31 21.05
CA GLU A 15 -8.04 20.50 21.55
C GLU A 15 -9.35 20.75 20.78
N ALA A 16 -10.20 21.62 21.32
CA ALA A 16 -11.43 22.04 20.64
C ALA A 16 -11.09 22.66 19.27
N GLY A 17 -11.79 22.22 18.21
CA GLY A 17 -11.50 22.66 16.85
C GLY A 17 -10.36 21.91 16.15
N GLY A 18 -9.67 21.00 16.85
CA GLY A 18 -8.70 20.07 16.26
C GLY A 18 -9.35 19.09 15.28
N GLY A 19 -8.53 18.32 14.55
CA GLY A 19 -9.04 17.37 13.56
C GLY A 19 -8.11 16.20 13.31
N VAL A 20 -8.66 15.17 12.69
CA VAL A 20 -7.95 13.97 12.28
C VAL A 20 -8.02 13.87 10.76
N ALA A 21 -6.88 13.53 10.13
CA ALA A 21 -6.79 13.18 8.73
C ALA A 21 -6.26 11.74 8.60
N ILE A 22 -7.01 10.89 7.91
CA ILE A 22 -6.59 9.53 7.57
C ILE A 22 -6.33 9.49 6.07
N ILE A 23 -5.09 9.22 5.69
CA ILE A 23 -4.66 9.09 4.29
C ILE A 23 -4.38 7.61 4.01
N GLY A 24 -5.00 7.07 2.97
CA GLY A 24 -4.89 5.66 2.59
C GLY A 24 -5.03 5.44 1.09
N GLY A 25 -5.30 4.20 0.69
CA GLY A 25 -5.56 3.83 -0.71
C GLY A 25 -4.32 3.47 -1.54
N ALA A 26 -3.14 3.99 -1.20
CA ALA A 26 -1.90 3.67 -1.90
C ALA A 26 -1.53 2.19 -1.79
N LYS A 27 -1.74 1.43 -2.87
CA LYS A 27 -1.28 0.04 -2.98
C LYS A 27 0.03 0.01 -3.78
N PRO A 28 1.10 -0.61 -3.26
CA PRO A 28 2.38 -0.71 -3.97
C PRO A 28 2.31 -1.66 -5.18
N LEU A 29 1.27 -2.49 -5.27
CA LEU A 29 1.04 -3.41 -6.37
C LEU A 29 -0.47 -3.60 -6.57
N ASN A 30 -0.93 -3.50 -7.81
CA ASN A 30 -2.31 -3.84 -8.15
C ASN A 30 -2.43 -5.36 -8.38
N TYR A 31 -3.42 -5.98 -7.74
CA TYR A 31 -3.74 -7.42 -7.86
C TYR A 31 -5.08 -7.67 -8.55
N SER A 32 -5.74 -6.63 -9.08
CA SER A 32 -7.01 -6.76 -9.79
C SER A 32 -6.83 -7.43 -11.17
N PRO A 33 -7.91 -7.95 -11.79
CA PRO A 33 -7.85 -8.47 -13.17
C PRO A 33 -7.30 -7.45 -14.19
N GLU A 34 -7.53 -6.16 -13.93
CA GLU A 34 -7.07 -5.02 -14.72
C GLU A 34 -5.63 -4.59 -14.40
N ALA A 35 -4.89 -5.39 -13.64
CA ALA A 35 -3.48 -5.12 -13.32
C ALA A 35 -2.63 -4.94 -14.59
N SER A 36 -1.71 -3.96 -14.53
CA SER A 36 -0.79 -3.68 -15.63
C SER A 36 0.15 -4.87 -15.88
N GLU A 37 0.75 -4.95 -17.08
CA GLU A 37 1.74 -5.99 -17.37
C GLU A 37 2.94 -5.94 -16.41
N LYS A 38 3.37 -4.73 -16.03
CA LYS A 38 4.38 -4.48 -15.00
C LYS A 38 3.96 -5.14 -13.67
N ASP A 39 2.72 -4.94 -13.23
CA ASP A 39 2.22 -5.53 -11.98
C ASP A 39 2.19 -7.06 -12.07
N LYS A 40 1.72 -7.62 -13.19
CA LYS A 40 1.69 -9.08 -13.43
C LYS A 40 3.09 -9.70 -13.39
N ILE A 41 4.09 -9.04 -13.98
CA ILE A 41 5.50 -9.46 -13.92
C ILE A 41 5.98 -9.50 -12.47
N ILE A 42 5.78 -8.41 -11.73
CA ILE A 42 6.22 -8.30 -10.33
C ILE A 42 5.52 -9.36 -9.45
N GLN A 43 4.21 -9.55 -9.62
CA GLN A 43 3.45 -10.61 -8.94
C GLN A 43 4.04 -11.99 -9.22
N GLY A 44 4.41 -12.28 -10.48
CA GLY A 44 5.05 -13.53 -10.87
C GLY A 44 6.41 -13.75 -10.18
N VAL A 45 7.23 -12.70 -10.10
CA VAL A 45 8.52 -12.76 -9.40
C VAL A 45 8.31 -12.96 -7.89
N ILE A 46 7.42 -12.19 -7.26
CA ILE A 46 7.07 -12.38 -5.84
C ILE A 46 6.62 -13.82 -5.59
N LYS A 47 5.73 -14.35 -6.41
CA LYS A 47 5.21 -15.72 -6.26
C LYS A 47 6.29 -16.78 -6.40
N LYS A 48 7.29 -16.56 -7.26
CA LYS A 48 8.44 -17.47 -7.42
C LYS A 48 9.29 -17.54 -6.16
N TYR A 49 9.57 -16.40 -5.52
CA TYR A 49 10.52 -16.32 -4.40
C TYR A 49 9.88 -16.45 -3.02
N LEU A 50 8.60 -16.08 -2.88
CA LEU A 50 7.90 -16.01 -1.59
C LEU A 50 6.67 -16.93 -1.52
N GLY A 51 6.33 -17.59 -2.63
CA GLY A 51 5.18 -18.48 -2.72
C GLY A 51 3.86 -17.75 -3.05
N LYS A 52 2.77 -18.52 -3.15
CA LYS A 52 1.43 -18.02 -3.51
C LYS A 52 0.77 -17.19 -2.41
N GLU A 53 1.16 -17.40 -1.16
CA GLU A 53 0.52 -16.77 0.00
C GLU A 53 1.24 -15.49 0.39
N ARG A 54 0.49 -14.40 0.56
CA ARG A 54 1.04 -13.13 1.03
C ARG A 54 1.30 -13.21 2.54
N ARG A 55 2.52 -13.55 2.92
CA ARG A 55 2.98 -13.57 4.32
C ARG A 55 3.34 -12.14 4.76
N ALA A 56 2.60 -11.57 5.69
CA ALA A 56 2.95 -10.31 6.35
C ALA A 56 3.37 -10.63 7.79
N GLY A 57 4.65 -10.98 7.99
CA GLY A 57 5.12 -11.53 9.26
C GLY A 57 4.59 -12.96 9.51
N LYS A 58 4.21 -13.28 10.75
CA LYS A 58 3.68 -14.60 11.15
C LYS A 58 2.19 -14.81 10.86
N PHE A 59 1.50 -13.81 10.31
CA PHE A 59 0.04 -13.84 10.13
C PHE A 59 -0.36 -13.63 8.67
N ILE A 60 -1.45 -14.27 8.27
CA ILE A 60 -2.13 -14.03 7.00
C ILE A 60 -2.90 -12.71 7.15
N TYR A 61 -2.71 -11.78 6.22
CA TYR A 61 -3.45 -10.52 6.24
C TYR A 61 -4.95 -10.78 5.97
N THR A 62 -5.79 -10.52 6.97
CA THR A 62 -7.24 -10.50 6.85
C THR A 62 -7.72 -9.07 6.60
N HIS A 63 -8.64 -8.87 5.64
CA HIS A 63 -9.31 -7.58 5.49
C HIS A 63 -10.18 -7.31 6.74
N PRO A 64 -10.19 -6.08 7.29
CA PRO A 64 -11.14 -5.72 8.35
C PRO A 64 -12.58 -5.90 7.87
N GLU A 65 -13.48 -6.33 8.77
CA GLU A 65 -14.91 -6.53 8.47
C GLU A 65 -15.66 -5.22 8.18
N GLU A 66 -15.19 -4.09 8.73
CA GLU A 66 -15.77 -2.75 8.50
C GLU A 66 -14.73 -1.77 7.92
N SER A 67 -15.18 -0.86 7.05
CA SER A 67 -14.35 0.20 6.48
C SER A 67 -14.03 1.30 7.49
N PHE A 68 -12.87 1.97 7.31
CA PHE A 68 -12.47 3.12 8.15
C PHE A 68 -13.52 4.26 8.15
N GLU A 69 -14.21 4.45 7.02
CA GLU A 69 -15.30 5.42 6.88
C GLU A 69 -16.43 5.16 7.87
N THR A 70 -16.82 3.89 8.03
CA THR A 70 -17.90 3.48 8.94
C THR A 70 -17.54 3.83 10.38
N TYR A 71 -16.30 3.56 10.80
CA TYR A 71 -15.81 3.91 12.13
C TYR A 71 -15.75 5.42 12.37
N LEU A 72 -15.24 6.19 11.40
CA LEU A 72 -15.17 7.64 11.51
C LEU A 72 -16.56 8.28 11.64
N ARG A 73 -17.54 7.82 10.84
CA ARG A 73 -18.92 8.32 10.87
C ARG A 73 -19.65 8.01 12.18
N ARG A 74 -19.28 6.93 12.87
CA ARG A 74 -19.85 6.52 14.17
C ARG A 74 -19.08 7.06 15.38
N SER A 75 -17.95 7.73 15.15
CA SER A 75 -17.10 8.26 16.22
C SER A 75 -17.66 9.53 16.86
N LYS A 76 -17.00 10.03 17.90
CA LYS A 76 -17.35 11.32 18.53
C LYS A 76 -16.98 12.54 17.69
N PHE A 77 -16.19 12.35 16.62
CA PHE A 77 -15.83 13.43 15.73
C PHE A 77 -16.99 13.81 14.81
N CYS A 78 -17.05 15.08 14.43
CA CYS A 78 -18.04 15.63 13.51
C CYS A 78 -17.41 16.05 12.17
N ASN A 79 -18.24 16.56 11.26
CA ASN A 79 -17.82 17.11 9.96
C ASN A 79 -16.94 16.14 9.15
N PHE A 80 -17.42 14.90 8.99
CA PHE A 80 -16.77 13.92 8.14
C PHE A 80 -16.73 14.43 6.68
N LYS A 81 -15.53 14.46 6.11
CA LYS A 81 -15.29 14.73 4.70
C LYS A 81 -14.41 13.65 4.10
N GLU A 82 -14.59 13.47 2.81
CA GLU A 82 -13.95 12.43 2.04
C GLU A 82 -13.47 13.02 0.72
N HIS A 83 -12.23 12.72 0.39
CA HIS A 83 -11.58 13.20 -0.81
C HIS A 83 -10.83 12.06 -1.48
N TYR A 84 -10.97 11.99 -2.80
CA TYR A 84 -10.27 11.03 -3.63
C TYR A 84 -9.31 11.76 -4.56
N TYR A 85 -8.05 11.33 -4.55
CA TYR A 85 -7.00 11.89 -5.37
C TYR A 85 -6.43 10.82 -6.30
N LYS A 86 -6.14 11.23 -7.53
CA LYS A 86 -5.38 10.44 -8.50
C LYS A 86 -4.18 11.25 -8.94
N ALA A 87 -2.99 10.69 -8.79
CA ALA A 87 -1.75 11.30 -9.24
C ALA A 87 -1.05 10.38 -10.23
N LYS A 88 -0.62 10.93 -11.36
CA LYS A 88 0.14 10.21 -12.39
C LYS A 88 1.60 10.62 -12.27
N PHE A 89 2.50 9.66 -12.22
CA PHE A 89 3.94 9.91 -12.09
C PHE A 89 4.74 8.75 -12.67
N ASP A 90 5.97 9.01 -13.08
CA ASP A 90 6.86 7.97 -13.60
C ASP A 90 7.75 7.43 -12.49
N ARG A 91 7.94 6.11 -12.49
CA ARG A 91 8.96 5.43 -11.68
C ARG A 91 9.99 4.74 -12.54
N THR A 92 11.23 4.74 -12.09
CA THR A 92 12.26 3.85 -12.64
C THR A 92 12.12 2.43 -12.09
N ILE A 93 12.73 1.47 -12.78
CA ILE A 93 12.85 0.08 -12.31
C ILE A 93 13.42 0.01 -10.89
N ASP A 94 14.47 0.80 -10.59
CA ASP A 94 15.09 0.82 -9.27
C ASP A 94 14.14 1.33 -8.18
N GLN A 95 13.34 2.35 -8.47
CA GLN A 95 12.34 2.88 -7.53
C GLN A 95 11.23 1.85 -7.25
N ILE A 96 10.82 1.10 -8.27
CA ILE A 96 9.84 0.01 -8.13
C ILE A 96 10.41 -1.08 -7.21
N ILE A 97 11.64 -1.54 -7.45
CA ILE A 97 12.28 -2.58 -6.63
C ILE A 97 12.50 -2.08 -5.19
N ALA A 98 12.93 -0.82 -5.02
CA ALA A 98 13.11 -0.22 -3.70
C ALA A 98 11.78 -0.16 -2.93
N GLN A 99 10.67 0.19 -3.60
CA GLN A 99 9.34 0.15 -2.99
C GLN A 99 8.95 -1.28 -2.58
N LEU A 100 9.25 -2.30 -3.40
CA LEU A 100 8.97 -3.69 -3.01
C LEU A 100 9.72 -4.07 -1.73
N PHE A 101 11.02 -3.72 -1.64
CA PHE A 101 11.82 -3.98 -0.44
C PHE A 101 11.39 -3.18 0.80
N SER A 102 10.71 -2.04 0.62
CA SER A 102 10.16 -1.27 1.75
C SER A 102 8.84 -1.84 2.26
N THR A 103 8.22 -2.78 1.57
CA THR A 103 7.00 -3.44 2.05
C THR A 103 7.31 -4.56 3.03
N SER A 104 6.39 -4.82 3.97
CA SER A 104 6.54 -5.93 4.93
C SER A 104 6.55 -7.31 4.26
N PHE A 105 5.88 -7.49 3.12
CA PHE A 105 5.73 -8.79 2.47
C PHE A 105 6.87 -9.15 1.50
N ALA A 106 7.49 -8.17 0.84
CA ALA A 106 8.62 -8.39 -0.07
C ALA A 106 9.94 -7.83 0.47
N SER A 107 10.03 -7.64 1.79
CA SER A 107 11.24 -7.12 2.44
C SER A 107 12.45 -8.02 2.19
N LYS A 108 13.66 -7.43 2.19
CA LYS A 108 14.91 -8.19 2.11
C LYS A 108 15.02 -9.28 3.18
N LYS A 109 14.51 -9.01 4.39
CA LYS A 109 14.46 -9.97 5.49
C LYS A 109 13.60 -11.20 5.15
N GLN A 110 12.46 -10.99 4.48
CA GLN A 110 11.57 -12.06 4.07
C GLN A 110 12.16 -12.90 2.91
N LEU A 111 12.93 -12.26 2.03
CA LEU A 111 13.61 -12.92 0.91
C LEU A 111 14.89 -13.66 1.33
N GLY A 112 15.53 -13.24 2.42
CA GLY A 112 16.78 -13.83 2.91
C GLY A 112 17.87 -13.79 1.84
N GLU A 113 18.56 -14.92 1.65
CA GLU A 113 19.62 -15.08 0.66
C GLU A 113 19.15 -14.87 -0.79
N ASN A 114 17.84 -15.01 -1.05
CA ASN A 114 17.28 -14.80 -2.39
C ASN A 114 17.08 -13.32 -2.76
N ALA A 115 17.34 -12.37 -1.87
CA ALA A 115 17.05 -10.95 -2.11
C ALA A 115 17.73 -10.40 -3.37
N GLU A 116 19.01 -10.74 -3.61
CA GLU A 116 19.74 -10.27 -4.80
C GLU A 116 19.27 -10.97 -6.08
N ASN A 117 18.95 -12.27 -6.01
CA ASN A 117 18.38 -13.00 -7.15
C ASN A 117 16.99 -12.45 -7.52
N PHE A 118 16.15 -12.16 -6.52
CA PHE A 118 14.86 -11.51 -6.69
C PHE A 118 15.01 -10.15 -7.38
N LYS A 119 15.92 -9.30 -6.89
CA LYS A 119 16.20 -7.99 -7.50
C LYS A 119 16.61 -8.13 -8.96
N LYS A 120 17.57 -9.01 -9.25
CA LYS A 120 18.10 -9.23 -10.60
C LYS A 120 17.00 -9.69 -11.55
N GLU A 121 16.20 -10.69 -11.16
CA GLU A 121 15.13 -11.19 -12.00
C GLU A 121 14.01 -10.16 -12.23
N ALA A 122 13.61 -9.42 -11.19
CA ALA A 122 12.64 -8.35 -11.31
C ALA A 122 13.14 -7.27 -12.28
N TYR A 123 14.40 -6.86 -12.15
CA TYR A 123 15.01 -5.86 -13.02
C TYR A 123 15.02 -6.31 -14.48
N GLU A 124 15.52 -7.51 -14.77
CA GLU A 124 15.61 -8.06 -16.13
C GLU A 124 14.24 -8.15 -16.81
N LYS A 125 13.22 -8.61 -16.08
CA LYS A 125 11.86 -8.73 -16.64
C LYS A 125 11.22 -7.36 -16.90
N LEU A 126 11.42 -6.40 -16.00
CA LEU A 126 10.91 -5.05 -16.20
C LEU A 126 11.65 -4.33 -17.33
N LYS A 127 12.97 -4.53 -17.47
CA LYS A 127 13.77 -3.93 -18.55
C LYS A 127 13.36 -4.43 -19.94
N LYS A 128 12.92 -5.69 -20.04
CA LYS A 128 12.34 -6.24 -21.28
C LYS A 128 11.01 -5.58 -21.67
N LEU A 129 10.24 -5.16 -20.67
CA LEU A 129 8.95 -4.50 -20.89
C LEU A 129 9.11 -3.01 -21.22
N SER A 130 10.09 -2.34 -20.61
CA SER A 130 10.35 -0.91 -20.83
C SER A 130 11.83 -0.66 -21.12
N GLN A 131 12.14 -0.29 -22.36
CA GLN A 131 13.51 -0.05 -22.81
C GLN A 131 14.13 1.19 -22.15
N ASP A 132 13.35 2.25 -21.90
CA ASP A 132 13.83 3.44 -21.18
C ASP A 132 13.89 3.23 -19.65
N GLY A 133 13.36 2.09 -19.17
CA GLY A 133 13.36 1.70 -17.77
C GLY A 133 12.40 2.53 -16.90
N LYS A 134 11.43 3.22 -17.51
CA LYS A 134 10.40 3.99 -16.82
C LYS A 134 9.02 3.35 -16.98
N PHE A 135 8.22 3.51 -15.94
CA PHE A 135 6.83 3.09 -15.91
C PHE A 135 5.99 4.21 -15.34
N THR A 136 4.97 4.60 -16.10
CA THR A 136 3.94 5.51 -15.62
C THR A 136 3.00 4.77 -14.66
N GLU A 137 2.85 5.29 -13.45
CA GLU A 137 1.94 4.77 -12.44
C GLU A 137 0.84 5.77 -12.11
N ILE A 138 -0.30 5.24 -11.69
CA ILE A 138 -1.41 6.00 -11.12
C ILE A 138 -1.47 5.67 -9.63
N LEU A 139 -1.21 6.66 -8.79
CA LEU A 139 -1.43 6.59 -7.35
C LEU A 139 -2.85 7.04 -7.06
N GLU A 140 -3.65 6.16 -6.47
CA GLU A 140 -4.98 6.48 -5.96
C GLU A 140 -4.89 6.63 -4.44
N LEU A 141 -5.34 7.77 -3.93
CA LEU A 141 -5.35 8.07 -2.50
C LEU A 141 -6.77 8.42 -2.06
N SER A 142 -7.13 7.93 -0.88
CA SER A 142 -8.29 8.43 -0.14
C SER A 142 -7.80 9.25 1.05
N LEU A 143 -8.50 10.37 1.29
CA LEU A 143 -8.33 11.21 2.46
C LEU A 143 -9.67 11.34 3.16
N PHE A 144 -9.72 10.90 4.41
CA PHE A 144 -10.86 11.13 5.29
C PHE A 144 -10.48 12.15 6.35
N THR A 145 -11.30 13.18 6.54
CA THR A 145 -11.08 14.17 7.61
C THR A 145 -12.29 14.27 8.52
N VAL A 146 -12.04 14.46 9.81
CA VAL A 146 -13.06 14.72 10.83
C VAL A 146 -12.57 15.79 11.81
N ARG A 147 -13.48 16.44 12.52
CA ARG A 147 -13.20 17.53 13.48
C ARG A 147 -13.70 17.19 14.87
N LYS A 148 -12.98 17.62 15.90
CA LYS A 148 -13.43 17.56 17.29
C LYS A 148 -14.36 18.72 17.58
#